data_AF-A0A2T0FGU0-F1
#
_entry.id   AF-A0A2T0FGU0-F1
#
_cell.length_a   1.000
_cell.length_b   1.000
_cell.length_c   1.000
_cell.angle_alpha   90.00
_cell.angle_beta   90.00
_cell.angle_gamma   90.00
#
_symmetry.space_group_name_H-M   'P 1'
#
loop_
_entity.id
_entity.type
_entity.pdbx_description
1 polymer ?
#
loop_
_entity_poly.entity_id
_entity_poly.type
_entity_poly.pdbx_seq_one_letter_code
_entity_poly.pdbx_strand_id
1 'polypeptide(L)'
;MGFSNHKLEYFSLFVLSGTSLALVLVLVLIEGISNIARSISLGLRLGANILSGHLLLTILCGLLFDFMASSIILFIIGFILLAILLGIVALEFAVAGIQAYVFCILTCSYIKDAVYLH
;
A
#
# COMPACT_ATOMS: atom_id res chain seq x y z
N MET A 1 -16.00 -10.17 14.16
CA MET A 1 -16.53 -9.97 15.53
C MET A 1 -17.54 -8.80 15.63
N GLY A 2 -17.58 -7.83 14.70
CA GLY A 2 -18.64 -6.79 14.68
C GLY A 2 -20.03 -7.26 14.18
N PHE A 3 -20.11 -8.33 13.38
CA PHE A 3 -21.37 -8.81 12.80
C PHE A 3 -22.31 -9.54 13.79
N SER A 4 -21.83 -9.83 15.01
CA SER A 4 -22.53 -10.70 15.97
C SER A 4 -23.23 -9.95 17.11
N ASN A 5 -22.89 -8.69 17.39
CA ASN A 5 -23.42 -7.98 18.57
C ASN A 5 -24.29 -6.75 18.26
N HIS A 6 -24.32 -6.24 17.02
CA HIS A 6 -25.33 -5.26 16.61
C HIS A 6 -25.61 -5.45 15.12
N LYS A 7 -26.79 -5.97 14.76
CA LYS A 7 -27.15 -6.23 13.35
C LYS A 7 -27.94 -5.09 12.71
N LEU A 8 -28.52 -4.20 13.51
CA LEU A 8 -29.52 -3.23 13.03
C LEU A 8 -29.17 -1.75 13.30
N GLU A 9 -28.23 -1.43 14.19
CA GLU A 9 -27.76 -0.03 14.38
C GLU A 9 -26.66 0.39 13.40
N TYR A 10 -25.97 -0.54 12.72
CA TYR A 10 -25.04 -0.19 11.63
C TYR A 10 -25.71 0.53 10.45
N PHE A 11 -27.04 0.42 10.34
CA PHE A 11 -27.83 1.13 9.34
C PHE A 11 -28.20 2.56 9.73
N SER A 12 -28.10 2.91 11.02
CA SER A 12 -28.44 4.26 11.49
C SER A 12 -27.30 5.26 11.21
N LEU A 13 -26.06 4.79 11.14
CA LEU A 13 -24.85 5.61 10.96
C LEU A 13 -24.73 6.20 9.53
N PHE A 14 -25.48 5.65 8.58
CA PHE A 14 -25.50 6.14 7.21
C PHE A 14 -26.66 7.12 6.96
N VAL A 15 -27.59 7.25 7.91
CA VAL A 15 -28.68 8.22 7.84
C VAL A 15 -28.13 9.60 8.20
N LEU A 16 -27.62 10.33 7.20
CA LEU A 16 -27.72 11.78 7.25
C LEU A 16 -29.21 12.11 7.25
N SER A 17 -29.67 12.73 8.33
CA SER A 17 -31.06 13.18 8.55
C SER A 17 -31.63 13.84 7.29
N GLY A 18 -32.43 13.08 6.51
CA GLY A 18 -33.07 13.54 5.28
C GLY A 18 -32.91 12.64 4.04
N THR A 19 -32.03 11.63 4.05
CA THR A 19 -31.81 10.77 2.87
C THR A 19 -32.67 9.50 2.92
N SER A 20 -33.32 9.14 1.80
CA SER A 20 -34.09 7.88 1.67
C SER A 20 -33.29 6.68 2.19
N LEU A 21 -33.89 5.89 3.08
CA LEU A 21 -33.33 4.68 3.70
C LEU A 21 -32.73 3.70 2.66
N ALA A 22 -33.23 3.72 1.42
CA ALA A 22 -32.72 2.91 0.33
C ALA A 22 -31.36 3.39 -0.22
N LEU A 23 -31.16 4.72 -0.35
CA LEU A 23 -29.88 5.29 -0.80
C LEU A 23 -28.81 5.09 0.27
N VAL A 24 -29.26 5.06 1.52
CA VAL A 24 -28.43 4.86 2.70
C VAL A 24 -27.75 3.48 2.68
N LEU A 25 -28.54 2.43 2.47
CA LEU A 25 -28.02 1.06 2.34
C LEU A 25 -27.01 0.91 1.20
N VAL A 26 -27.29 1.53 0.06
CA VAL A 26 -26.44 1.41 -1.13
C VAL A 26 -25.06 1.99 -0.87
N LEU A 27 -24.94 3.12 -0.20
CA LEU A 27 -23.66 3.78 -0.04
C LEU A 27 -22.80 3.19 1.10
N VAL A 28 -23.41 2.57 2.13
CA VAL A 28 -22.68 1.66 3.05
C VAL A 28 -22.01 0.51 2.29
N LEU A 29 -22.74 -0.12 1.37
CA LEU A 29 -22.22 -1.23 0.56
C LEU A 29 -21.04 -0.76 -0.31
N ILE A 30 -21.17 0.40 -0.97
CA ILE A 30 -20.12 0.95 -1.83
C ILE A 30 -18.88 1.38 -1.02
N GLU A 31 -19.07 2.02 0.14
CA GLU A 31 -17.97 2.41 1.06
C GLU A 31 -17.21 1.17 1.55
N GLY A 32 -17.93 0.09 1.89
CA GLY A 32 -17.32 -1.19 2.27
C GLY A 32 -16.46 -1.80 1.17
N ILE A 33 -16.95 -1.80 -0.07
CA ILE A 33 -16.20 -2.29 -1.24
C ILE A 33 -14.98 -1.41 -1.52
N SER A 34 -15.15 -0.07 -1.43
CA SER A 34 -14.08 0.91 -1.63
C SER A 34 -12.95 0.74 -0.62
N ASN A 35 -13.27 0.45 0.64
CA ASN A 35 -12.26 0.28 1.68
C ASN A 35 -11.43 -1.00 1.49
N ILE A 36 -12.08 -2.10 1.09
CA ILE A 36 -11.40 -3.35 0.71
C ILE A 36 -10.50 -3.11 -0.51
N ALA A 37 -11.02 -2.41 -1.53
CA ALA A 37 -10.24 -2.07 -2.73
C ALA A 37 -9.03 -1.18 -2.40
N ARG A 38 -9.16 -0.24 -1.45
CA ARG A 38 -8.06 0.61 -0.98
C ARG A 38 -6.96 -0.21 -0.29
N SER A 39 -7.34 -1.14 0.57
CA SER A 39 -6.42 -2.09 1.23
C SER A 39 -5.64 -2.92 0.21
N ILE A 40 -6.35 -3.52 -0.75
CA ILE A 40 -5.76 -4.34 -1.82
C ILE A 40 -4.85 -3.49 -2.71
N SER A 41 -5.28 -2.29 -3.09
CA SER A 41 -4.48 -1.39 -3.94
C SER A 41 -3.14 -1.03 -3.31
N LEU A 42 -3.10 -0.87 -1.99
CA LEU A 42 -1.89 -0.57 -1.26
C LEU A 42 -0.92 -1.77 -1.21
N GLY A 43 -1.45 -2.97 -0.93
CA GLY A 43 -0.67 -4.20 -0.95
C GLY A 43 -0.10 -4.49 -2.34
N LEU A 44 -0.91 -4.29 -3.38
CA LEU A 44 -0.48 -4.43 -4.78
C LEU A 44 0.60 -3.39 -5.13
N ARG A 45 0.47 -2.14 -4.66
CA ARG A 45 1.46 -1.09 -4.88
C ARG A 45 2.81 -1.41 -4.25
N LEU A 46 2.78 -1.91 -3.01
CA LEU A 46 3.99 -2.36 -2.33
C LEU A 46 4.62 -3.56 -3.07
N GLY A 47 3.82 -4.56 -3.40
CA GLY A 47 4.29 -5.75 -4.12
C GLY A 47 4.88 -5.42 -5.48
N ALA A 48 4.25 -4.53 -6.24
CA ALA A 48 4.75 -4.06 -7.53
C ALA A 48 6.08 -3.29 -7.39
N ASN A 49 6.20 -2.40 -6.40
CA ASN A 49 7.47 -1.69 -6.17
C ASN A 49 8.60 -2.63 -5.79
N ILE A 50 8.40 -3.56 -4.84
CA ILE A 50 9.45 -4.51 -4.44
C ILE A 50 9.82 -5.47 -5.57
N LEU A 51 8.83 -5.96 -6.33
CA LEU A 51 9.09 -6.82 -7.50
C LEU A 51 9.86 -6.08 -8.59
N SER A 52 9.45 -4.85 -8.90
CA SER A 52 10.11 -3.98 -9.88
C SER A 52 11.53 -3.63 -9.45
N GLY A 53 11.74 -3.25 -8.19
CA GLY A 53 13.05 -2.97 -7.62
C GLY A 53 13.98 -4.19 -7.65
N HIS A 54 13.47 -5.38 -7.29
CA HIS A 54 14.24 -6.63 -7.37
C HIS A 54 14.60 -7.01 -8.82
N LEU A 55 13.66 -6.87 -9.76
CA LEU A 55 13.91 -7.13 -11.18
C LEU A 55 14.94 -6.13 -11.74
N LEU A 56 14.81 -4.85 -11.40
CA LEU A 56 15.74 -3.79 -11.78
C LEU A 56 17.14 -4.07 -11.22
N LEU A 57 17.26 -4.48 -9.96
CA LEU A 57 18.53 -4.87 -9.36
C LEU A 57 19.17 -6.03 -10.13
N THR A 58 18.40 -7.07 -10.46
CA THR A 58 18.89 -8.25 -11.17
C THR A 58 19.42 -7.89 -12.56
N ILE A 59 18.66 -7.10 -13.32
CA ILE A 59 19.04 -6.66 -14.67
C ILE A 59 20.26 -5.74 -14.62
N LEU A 60 20.27 -4.76 -13.72
CA LEU A 60 21.37 -3.80 -13.63
C LEU A 60 22.64 -4.44 -13.07
N CYS A 61 22.53 -5.41 -12.14
CA CYS A 61 23.68 -6.16 -11.64
C CYS A 61 24.30 -7.01 -12.76
N GLY A 62 23.49 -7.66 -13.60
CA GLY A 62 23.97 -8.35 -14.81
C GLY A 62 24.70 -7.41 -15.77
N LEU A 63 24.10 -6.25 -16.08
CA LEU A 63 24.74 -5.24 -16.94
C LEU A 63 26.04 -4.71 -16.33
N LEU A 64 26.04 -4.41 -15.03
CA LEU A 64 27.21 -3.94 -14.30
C LEU A 64 28.34 -4.96 -14.30
N PHE A 65 28.03 -6.25 -14.17
CA PHE A 65 29.02 -7.31 -14.21
C PHE A 65 29.78 -7.33 -15.54
N ASP A 66 29.05 -7.28 -16.66
CA ASP A 66 29.68 -7.19 -18.00
C ASP A 66 30.45 -5.87 -18.18
N PHE A 67 29.92 -4.76 -17.65
CA PHE A 67 30.55 -3.44 -17.75
C PHE A 67 31.85 -3.35 -16.94
N MET A 68 31.89 -3.94 -15.75
CA MET A 68 33.07 -4.01 -14.89
C MET A 68 34.13 -4.98 -15.43
N ALA A 69 33.73 -6.03 -16.16
CA ALA A 69 34.64 -6.96 -16.81
C ALA A 69 35.40 -6.34 -18.01
N SER A 70 34.91 -5.22 -18.57
CA SER A 70 35.49 -4.60 -19.77
C SER A 70 36.80 -3.84 -19.51
N SER A 71 36.94 -3.13 -18.39
CA SER A 71 38.18 -2.40 -18.07
C SER A 71 38.31 -2.04 -16.58
N ILE A 72 39.56 -1.88 -16.10
CA ILE A 72 39.86 -1.50 -14.71
C ILE A 72 39.23 -0.15 -14.30
N ILE A 73 39.14 0.81 -15.22
CA ILE A 73 38.55 2.13 -14.94
C ILE A 73 37.04 2.01 -14.74
N LEU A 74 36.38 1.20 -15.57
CA LEU A 74 34.95 0.92 -15.44
C LEU A 74 34.63 0.08 -14.20
N PHE A 75 35.58 -0.73 -13.70
CA PHE A 75 35.44 -1.41 -12.42
C PHE A 75 35.26 -0.42 -11.25
N ILE A 76 36.06 0.64 -11.20
CA ILE A 76 35.95 1.65 -10.13
C ILE A 76 34.63 2.41 -10.24
N ILE A 77 34.21 2.78 -11.45
CA ILE A 77 32.94 3.46 -11.71
C ILE A 77 31.74 2.54 -11.39
N GLY A 78 31.84 1.24 -11.67
CA GLY A 78 30.79 0.27 -11.33
C GLY A 78 30.43 0.26 -9.84
N PHE A 79 31.42 0.49 -8.97
CA PHE A 79 31.22 0.54 -7.52
C PHE A 79 30.39 1.76 -7.09
N ILE A 80 30.55 2.93 -7.73
CA ILE A 80 29.73 4.11 -7.44
C ILE A 80 28.28 3.88 -7.84
N LEU A 81 28.07 3.24 -9.00
CA LEU A 81 26.73 2.96 -9.52
C LEU A 81 26.01 1.93 -8.65
N LEU A 82 26.73 0.92 -8.14
CA LEU A 82 26.20 -0.04 -7.18
C LEU A 82 25.75 0.64 -5.87
N ALA A 83 26.53 1.59 -5.36
CA ALA A 83 26.18 2.33 -4.15
C ALA A 83 24.89 3.17 -4.32
N ILE A 84 24.72 3.81 -5.49
CA ILE A 84 23.50 4.56 -5.82
C ILE A 84 22.29 3.61 -5.88
N LEU A 85 22.46 2.45 -6.52
CA LEU A 85 21.40 1.45 -6.65
C LEU A 85 20.93 0.93 -5.28
N LEU A 86 21.87 0.67 -4.37
CA LEU A 86 21.56 0.27 -2.99
C LEU A 86 20.76 1.37 -2.26
N GLY A 87 21.11 2.64 -2.48
CA GLY A 87 20.38 3.78 -1.92
C GLY A 87 18.93 3.87 -2.40
N ILE A 88 18.67 3.57 -3.68
CA ILE A 88 17.32 3.54 -4.25
C ILE A 88 16.48 2.43 -3.60
N VAL A 89 17.03 1.22 -3.47
CA VAL A 89 16.31 0.10 -2.83
C VAL A 89 15.99 0.41 -1.36
N ALA A 90 16.91 1.05 -0.65
CA ALA A 90 16.66 1.49 0.73
C ALA A 90 15.51 2.51 0.81
N LEU A 91 15.44 3.45 -0.15
CA LEU A 91 14.35 4.41 -0.25
C LEU A 91 13.00 3.72 -0.54
N GLU A 92 12.97 2.72 -1.42
CA GLU A 92 11.75 1.94 -1.69
C GLU A 92 11.23 1.23 -0.43
N PHE A 93 12.13 0.68 0.38
CA PHE A 93 11.76 0.04 1.65
C PHE A 93 11.24 1.04 2.69
N ALA A 94 11.77 2.27 2.71
CA ALA A 94 11.24 3.34 3.56
C ALA A 94 9.81 3.74 3.16
N VAL A 95 9.56 3.92 1.85
CA VAL A 95 8.22 4.24 1.32
C VAL A 95 7.23 3.11 1.60
N ALA A 96 7.68 1.85 1.51
CA ALA A 96 6.90 0.68 1.87
C ALA A 96 6.40 0.71 3.33
N GLY A 97 7.28 1.06 4.28
CA GLY A 97 6.93 1.19 5.68
C GLY A 97 5.88 2.29 5.93
N ILE A 98 6.03 3.45 5.25
CA ILE A 98 5.07 4.55 5.35
C ILE A 98 3.69 4.13 4.80
N GLN A 99 3.65 3.41 3.68
CA GLN A 99 2.39 2.87 3.15
C GLN A 99 1.69 1.96 4.17
N ALA A 100 2.41 0.97 4.73
CA ALA A 100 1.86 0.07 5.73
C ALA A 100 1.34 0.80 6.98
N TYR A 101 2.01 1.88 7.41
CA TYR A 101 1.54 2.72 8.50
C TYR A 101 0.22 3.43 8.18
N VAL A 102 0.11 4.03 6.99
CA VAL A 102 -1.12 4.71 6.54
C VAL A 102 -2.29 3.73 6.43
N PHE A 103 -2.03 2.48 6.08
CA PHE A 103 -3.03 1.43 6.11
C PHE A 103 -3.57 1.17 7.51
N CYS A 104 -2.68 0.90 8.47
CA CYS A 104 -3.06 0.62 9.85
C CYS A 104 -3.90 1.75 10.44
N ILE A 105 -3.51 3.02 10.23
CA ILE A 105 -4.26 4.14 10.79
C ILE A 105 -5.66 4.27 10.17
N LEU A 106 -5.80 4.06 8.86
CA LEU A 106 -7.10 4.06 8.18
C LEU A 106 -7.98 2.94 8.72
N THR A 107 -7.46 1.71 8.80
CA THR A 107 -8.20 0.56 9.33
C THR A 107 -8.61 0.77 10.79
N CYS A 108 -7.73 1.32 11.64
CA CYS A 108 -8.07 1.65 13.02
C CYS A 108 -9.17 2.72 13.11
N SER A 109 -9.15 3.75 12.25
CA SER A 109 -10.21 4.75 12.19
C SER A 109 -11.54 4.13 11.79
N TYR A 110 -11.56 3.31 10.74
CA TYR A 110 -12.77 2.62 10.30
C TYR A 110 -13.33 1.66 11.35
N ILE A 111 -12.48 0.93 12.07
CA ILE A 111 -12.91 0.06 13.16
C ILE A 111 -13.48 0.91 14.31
N LYS A 112 -12.88 2.06 14.61
CA LYS A 112 -13.39 2.98 15.62
C LYS A 112 -14.78 3.53 15.24
N ASP A 113 -14.96 3.99 14.00
CA ASP A 113 -16.25 4.48 13.50
C ASP A 113 -17.31 3.36 13.43
N ALA A 114 -16.89 2.11 13.19
CA ALA A 114 -17.77 0.94 13.21
C ALA A 114 -18.12 0.45 14.63
N VAL A 115 -17.39 0.86 15.68
CA VAL A 115 -17.59 0.40 17.07
C VAL A 115 -18.26 1.47 17.92
N TYR A 116 -17.86 2.73 17.77
CA TYR A 116 -18.48 3.86 18.45
C TYR A 116 -19.50 4.50 17.52
N LEU A 117 -20.75 4.09 17.71
CA LEU A 117 -21.91 4.63 16.99
C LEU A 117 -22.04 6.13 17.33
N HIS A 118 -21.67 6.99 16.39
CA HIS A 118 -22.10 8.38 16.34
C HIS A 118 -22.41 8.76 14.90
#